data_AF-A0A256FW61-F1
#
_entry.id   AF-A0A256FW61-F1
#
_cell.length_a   1.000
_cell.length_b   1.000
_cell.length_c   1.000
_cell.angle_alpha   90.00
_cell.angle_beta   90.00
_cell.angle_gamma   90.00
#
_symmetry.space_group_name_H-M   'P 1'
#
loop_
_entity.id
_entity.type
_entity.pdbx_description
1 polymer ?
#
loop_
_entity_poly.entity_id
_entity_poly.type
_entity_poly.pdbx_seq_one_letter_code
_entity_poly.pdbx_strand_id
1 'polypeptide(L)'
;MGQSCQRAGRDYLCGRDARNALQARIKGAAIRCEKEGIDKYGRDLGRCALGESDLNRWMVEQGWAVSYGDYRSEEATARRDKRGIWAGSFQVPQQWRKEHQKSSEEAETGHEVPLADVISQLRDYIRSKVFILLNSF
;
A
#
# COMPACT_ATOMS: atom_id res chain seq x y z
N MET A 1 -0.83 -8.01 -3.36
CA MET A 1 -0.88 -8.19 -1.88
C MET A 1 -1.66 -9.47 -1.59
N GLY A 2 -0.97 -10.63 -1.59
CA GLY A 2 -1.60 -11.95 -1.45
C GLY A 2 -1.10 -12.74 -0.25
N GLN A 3 -0.35 -12.11 0.66
CA GLN A 3 0.18 -12.79 1.83
C GLN A 3 -0.97 -13.27 2.73
N SER A 4 -0.98 -14.57 3.01
CA SER A 4 -1.81 -15.18 4.04
C SER A 4 -1.04 -15.23 5.36
N CYS A 5 -1.76 -15.02 6.45
CA CYS A 5 -1.29 -15.15 7.82
C CYS A 5 -2.30 -15.99 8.62
N GLN A 6 -1.90 -16.52 9.76
CA GLN A 6 -2.77 -17.34 10.60
C GLN A 6 -3.09 -16.64 11.92
N ARG A 7 -4.34 -16.68 12.36
CA ARG A 7 -4.78 -16.21 13.67
C ARG A 7 -5.86 -17.14 14.22
N ALA A 8 -5.69 -17.60 15.45
CA ALA A 8 -6.62 -18.53 16.10
C ALA A 8 -7.00 -19.73 15.20
N GLY A 9 -5.99 -20.33 14.55
CA GLY A 9 -6.17 -21.49 13.66
C GLY A 9 -6.80 -21.20 12.30
N ARG A 10 -7.07 -19.93 11.95
CA ARG A 10 -7.67 -19.55 10.67
C ARG A 10 -6.75 -18.67 9.84
N ASP A 11 -6.75 -18.90 8.54
CA ASP A 11 -6.03 -18.08 7.59
C ASP A 11 -6.78 -16.79 7.27
N TYR A 12 -6.04 -15.71 7.08
CA TYR A 12 -6.56 -14.42 6.68
C TYR A 12 -5.54 -13.65 5.83
N LEU A 13 -6.04 -12.75 4.98
CA LEU A 13 -5.20 -11.95 4.09
C LEU A 13 -4.63 -10.72 4.82
N CYS A 14 -3.63 -10.93 5.66
CA CYS A 14 -3.01 -9.89 6.48
C CYS A 14 -2.51 -8.68 5.67
N GLY A 15 -2.02 -8.88 4.44
CA GLY A 15 -1.65 -7.75 3.58
C GLY A 15 -2.84 -6.89 3.16
N ARG A 16 -4.03 -7.49 2.98
CA ARG A 16 -5.27 -6.76 2.70
C ARG A 16 -5.74 -6.01 3.94
N ASP A 17 -5.68 -6.64 5.10
CA ASP A 17 -6.12 -6.03 6.35
C ASP A 17 -5.23 -4.85 6.76
N ALA A 18 -3.90 -4.97 6.58
CA ALA A 18 -2.98 -3.86 6.78
C ALA A 18 -3.29 -2.66 5.87
N ARG A 19 -3.58 -2.90 4.59
CA ARG A 19 -4.01 -1.84 3.66
C ARG A 19 -5.31 -1.18 4.12
N ASN A 20 -6.30 -1.98 4.51
CA ASN A 20 -7.59 -1.49 4.95
C ASN A 20 -7.45 -0.65 6.23
N ALA A 21 -6.59 -1.06 7.16
CA ALA A 21 -6.28 -0.28 8.36
C ALA A 21 -5.67 1.09 8.03
N LEU A 22 -4.72 1.14 7.10
CA LEU A 22 -4.13 2.41 6.64
C LEU A 22 -5.18 3.31 5.97
N GLN A 23 -5.99 2.75 5.07
CA GLN A 23 -7.08 3.49 4.42
C GLN A 23 -8.06 4.05 5.45
N ALA A 24 -8.44 3.25 6.45
CA ALA A 24 -9.32 3.67 7.53
C ALA A 24 -8.67 4.69 8.47
N ARG A 25 -7.34 4.73 8.58
CA ARG A 25 -6.60 5.76 9.33
C ARG A 25 -6.60 7.09 8.57
N ILE A 26 -6.36 7.05 7.26
CA ILE A 26 -6.30 8.24 6.41
C ILE A 26 -7.69 8.83 6.15
N LYS A 27 -8.71 7.99 5.95
CA LYS A 27 -10.11 8.40 5.64
C LYS A 27 -10.21 9.41 4.48
N GLY A 28 -9.34 9.28 3.49
CA GLY A 28 -9.30 10.19 2.34
C GLY A 28 -8.73 11.59 2.64
N ALA A 29 -8.21 11.84 3.85
CA ALA A 29 -7.53 13.09 4.16
C ALA A 29 -6.22 13.23 3.37
N ALA A 30 -5.82 14.49 3.14
CA ALA A 30 -4.53 14.79 2.53
C ALA A 30 -3.38 14.30 3.42
N ILE A 31 -2.40 13.66 2.80
CA ILE A 31 -1.17 13.20 3.45
C ILE A 31 0.03 13.92 2.84
N ARG A 32 1.06 14.13 3.65
CA ARG A 32 2.36 14.61 3.20
C ARG A 32 3.34 13.44 3.24
N CYS A 33 3.97 13.14 2.11
CA CYS A 33 5.02 12.12 2.04
C CYS A 33 6.31 12.78 1.59
N GLU A 34 7.39 12.50 2.32
CA GLU A 34 8.73 13.00 2.03
C GLU A 34 9.61 11.84 1.59
N LYS A 35 10.33 12.02 0.47
CA LYS A 35 11.29 11.05 -0.04
C LYS A 35 12.54 11.10 0.83
N GLU A 36 12.87 9.98 1.45
CA GLU A 36 14.06 9.83 2.31
C GLU A 36 15.22 9.16 1.58
N GLY A 37 14.96 8.53 0.43
CA GLY A 37 16.01 7.92 -0.38
C GLY A 37 15.47 7.00 -1.46
N ILE A 38 16.37 6.19 -1.99
CA ILE A 38 16.09 5.15 -2.98
C ILE A 38 16.73 3.86 -2.45
N ASP A 39 16.00 2.76 -2.45
CA ASP A 39 16.55 1.47 -2.04
C ASP A 39 17.43 0.85 -3.14
N LYS A 40 18.11 -0.26 -2.81
CA LYS A 40 19.00 -0.96 -3.75
C LYS A 40 18.31 -1.53 -5.01
N TYR A 41 16.98 -1.50 -5.06
CA TYR A 41 16.17 -1.94 -6.19
C TYR A 41 15.63 -0.75 -7.00
N GLY A 42 16.07 0.47 -6.71
CA GLY A 42 15.64 1.68 -7.43
C GLY A 42 14.29 2.23 -6.98
N ARG A 43 13.71 1.74 -5.87
CA ARG A 43 12.40 2.18 -5.40
C ARG A 43 12.53 3.34 -4.44
N ASP A 44 11.63 4.30 -4.56
CA ASP A 44 11.54 5.43 -3.65
C ASP A 44 11.14 4.99 -2.25
N LEU A 45 11.92 5.43 -1.26
CA LEU A 45 11.62 5.30 0.16
C LEU A 45 11.09 6.63 0.66
N GLY A 46 10.03 6.58 1.47
CA GLY A 46 9.49 7.79 2.05
C GLY A 46 8.76 7.59 3.37
N ARG A 47 8.67 8.68 4.11
CA ARG A 47 7.91 8.81 5.35
C ARG A 47 6.68 9.65 5.09
N CYS A 48 5.52 9.12 5.47
CA CYS A 48 4.25 9.80 5.27
C CYS A 48 3.65 10.23 6.60
N ALA A 49 3.03 11.40 6.62
CA ALA A 49 2.36 11.98 7.77
C ALA A 49 0.93 12.41 7.43
N LEU A 50 0.03 12.22 8.41
CA LEU A 50 -1.32 12.77 8.43
C LEU A 50 -1.36 13.86 9.51
N GLY A 51 -1.26 15.13 9.08
CA GLY A 51 -0.94 16.23 9.99
C GLY A 51 0.43 15.98 10.65
N GLU A 52 0.45 15.97 11.99
CA GLU A 52 1.64 15.65 12.80
C GLU A 52 1.81 14.14 13.07
N SER A 53 0.87 13.30 12.61
CA SER A 53 0.90 11.86 12.86
C SER A 53 1.74 11.13 11.80
N ASP A 54 2.89 10.60 12.19
CA ASP A 54 3.70 9.67 11.38
C ASP A 54 2.90 8.37 11.10
N LEU A 55 2.56 8.14 9.83
CA LEU A 55 1.78 6.97 9.40
C LEU A 55 2.63 5.69 9.40
N ASN A 56 3.92 5.79 9.09
CA ASN A 56 4.84 4.65 9.10
C ASN A 56 4.98 4.11 10.53
N ARG A 57 5.20 5.01 11.51
CA ARG A 57 5.21 4.68 12.94
C ARG A 57 3.90 4.03 13.38
N TRP A 58 2.78 4.65 13.03
CA TRP A 58 1.44 4.16 13.40
C TRP A 58 1.19 2.74 12.87
N MET A 59 1.58 2.46 11.63
CA MET A 59 1.44 1.12 11.04
C MET A 59 2.23 0.06 11.83
N VAL A 60 3.43 0.38 12.29
CA VAL A 60 4.24 -0.54 13.12
C VAL A 60 3.62 -0.69 14.50
N GLU A 61 3.24 0.40 15.15
CA GLU A 61 2.66 0.41 16.50
C GLU A 61 1.31 -0.32 16.60
N GLN A 62 0.51 -0.29 15.53
CA GLN A 62 -0.74 -1.04 15.42
C GLN A 62 -0.55 -2.48 14.95
N GLY A 63 0.70 -2.90 14.70
CA GLY A 63 1.03 -4.26 14.28
C GLY A 63 0.65 -4.58 12.83
N TRP A 64 0.52 -3.59 11.96
CA TRP A 64 0.24 -3.80 10.53
C TRP A 64 1.50 -3.81 9.67
N ALA A 65 2.66 -3.52 10.26
CA ALA A 65 3.96 -3.57 9.61
C ALA A 65 5.03 -4.17 10.55
N VAL A 66 6.05 -4.76 9.93
CA VAL A 66 7.30 -5.18 10.59
C VAL A 66 8.31 -4.06 10.41
N SER A 67 9.03 -3.74 11.47
CA SER A 67 10.01 -2.65 11.48
C SER A 67 11.29 -3.06 10.74
N TYR A 68 11.92 -2.10 10.05
CA TYR A 68 13.15 -2.31 9.28
C TYR A 68 14.18 -1.25 9.65
N GLY A 69 14.75 -1.38 10.85
CA GLY A 69 15.70 -0.41 11.41
C GLY A 69 15.01 0.55 12.38
N ASP A 70 14.02 1.29 11.89
CA ASP A 70 13.23 2.28 12.64
C ASP A 70 12.05 1.65 13.40
N TYR A 71 11.48 2.38 14.36
CA TYR A 71 10.24 2.03 15.09
C TYR A 71 10.30 0.72 15.91
N ARG A 72 11.49 0.35 16.41
CA ARG A 72 11.69 -0.91 17.17
C ARG A 72 10.88 -0.96 18.46
N SER A 73 10.73 0.17 19.15
CA SER A 73 9.93 0.31 20.37
C SER A 73 8.44 0.07 20.13
N GLU A 74 7.92 0.61 19.02
CA GLU A 74 6.54 0.49 18.59
C GLU A 74 6.24 -0.95 18.18
N GLU A 75 7.19 -1.58 17.48
CA GLU A 75 7.08 -2.99 17.13
C GLU A 75 7.12 -3.90 18.37
N ALA A 76 7.99 -3.60 19.34
CA ALA A 76 8.03 -4.32 20.61
C ALA A 76 6.70 -4.19 21.38
N THR A 77 6.09 -3.01 21.36
CA THR A 77 4.75 -2.77 21.92
C THR A 77 3.68 -3.57 21.16
N ALA A 78 3.68 -3.54 19.83
CA ALA A 78 2.72 -4.29 19.03
C ALA A 78 2.84 -5.81 19.22
N ARG A 79 4.07 -6.33 19.39
CA ARG A 79 4.34 -7.73 19.73
C ARG A 79 3.79 -8.10 21.09
N ARG A 80 4.15 -7.35 22.13
CA ARG A 80 3.71 -7.59 23.52
C ARG A 80 2.18 -7.59 23.61
N ASP A 81 1.56 -6.62 22.95
CA ASP A 81 0.12 -6.41 22.98
C ASP A 81 -0.63 -7.28 21.94
N LYS A 82 0.08 -8.14 21.19
CA LYS A 82 -0.48 -9.03 20.15
C LYS A 82 -1.37 -8.27 19.13
N ARG A 83 -0.95 -7.09 18.69
CA ARG A 83 -1.70 -6.25 17.74
C ARG A 83 -1.49 -6.71 16.30
N GLY A 84 -2.50 -6.52 15.45
CA GLY A 84 -2.40 -6.77 14.01
C GLY A 84 -1.83 -8.17 13.69
N ILE A 85 -0.80 -8.23 12.85
CA ILE A 85 -0.18 -9.51 12.45
C ILE A 85 0.44 -10.28 13.62
N TRP A 86 0.79 -9.59 14.72
CA TRP A 86 1.36 -10.20 15.93
C TRP A 86 0.33 -10.97 16.79
N ALA A 87 -0.96 -10.91 16.45
CA ALA A 87 -2.00 -11.70 17.10
C ALA A 87 -1.95 -13.20 16.74
N GLY A 88 -1.08 -13.60 15.82
CA GLY A 88 -0.92 -14.99 15.40
C GLY A 88 0.44 -15.22 14.74
N SER A 89 0.50 -16.15 13.79
CA SER A 89 1.72 -16.49 13.08
C SER A 89 1.68 -15.96 11.65
N PHE A 90 2.85 -15.56 11.16
CA PHE A 90 3.02 -15.06 9.82
C PHE A 90 4.48 -15.21 9.38
N GLN A 91 4.69 -15.31 8.07
CA GLN A 91 6.02 -15.16 7.50
C GLN A 91 6.42 -13.68 7.46
N VAL A 92 7.66 -13.34 7.79
CA VAL A 92 8.11 -11.94 7.73
C VAL A 92 7.85 -11.38 6.31
N PRO A 93 7.17 -10.23 6.15
CA PRO A 93 6.72 -9.76 4.84
C PRO A 93 7.82 -9.60 3.80
N GLN A 94 9.05 -9.28 4.22
CA GLN A 94 10.21 -9.21 3.31
C GLN A 94 10.57 -10.59 2.73
N GLN A 95 10.52 -11.65 3.55
CA GLN A 95 10.77 -13.02 3.10
C GLN A 95 9.66 -13.48 2.15
N TRP A 96 8.40 -13.27 2.54
CA TRP A 96 7.25 -13.59 1.69
C TRP A 96 7.38 -12.92 0.31
N ARG A 97 7.71 -11.63 0.26
CA ARG A 97 7.92 -10.91 -1.00
C ARG A 97 9.08 -11.47 -1.82
N LYS A 98 10.19 -11.88 -1.22
CA LYS A 98 11.32 -12.48 -1.95
C LYS A 98 10.94 -13.81 -2.59
N GLU A 99 10.20 -14.65 -1.88
CA GLU A 99 9.77 -15.96 -2.38
C GLU A 99 8.66 -15.87 -3.44
N HIS A 100 7.85 -14.81 -3.37
CA HIS A 100 6.72 -14.57 -4.26
C HIS A 100 7.00 -13.46 -5.29
N GLN A 101 8.26 -13.04 -5.42
CA GLN A 101 8.71 -12.21 -6.53
C GLN A 101 8.65 -13.07 -7.80
N LYS A 102 7.53 -12.99 -8.54
CA LYS A 102 7.63 -13.13 -10.00
C LYS A 102 8.60 -12.03 -10.45
N SER A 103 9.52 -12.34 -11.36
CA SER A 103 10.42 -11.34 -11.90
C SER A 103 9.57 -10.15 -12.32
N SER A 104 9.77 -9.02 -11.65
CA SER A 104 9.43 -7.72 -12.21
C SER A 104 10.46 -7.42 -13.29
N GLU A 105 10.52 -8.26 -14.32
CA GLU A 105 11.04 -7.91 -15.64
C GLU A 105 9.92 -7.20 -16.40
N GLU A 106 9.38 -6.19 -15.75
CA GLU A 106 8.51 -5.12 -16.25
C GLU A 106 8.67 -4.00 -15.20
N ALA A 107 9.93 -3.73 -14.84
CA ALA A 107 10.30 -2.47 -14.21
C ALA A 107 10.14 -1.39 -15.29
N GLU A 108 9.03 -0.67 -15.21
CA GLU A 108 8.97 0.79 -15.39
C GLU A 108 10.02 1.37 -16.36
N THR A 109 9.81 1.17 -17.67
CA THR A 109 10.09 2.26 -18.59
C THR A 109 9.08 3.36 -18.30
N GLY A 110 9.56 4.60 -18.18
CA GLY A 110 8.75 5.77 -17.86
C GLY A 110 7.45 5.82 -18.67
N HIS A 111 6.38 6.25 -18.01
CA HIS A 111 5.03 6.32 -18.55
C HIS A 111 4.94 7.36 -19.68
N GLU A 112 5.34 7.00 -20.89
CA GLU A 112 4.80 7.58 -22.11
C GLU A 112 3.56 6.77 -22.50
N VAL A 113 2.38 7.35 -22.29
CA VAL A 113 1.13 6.78 -22.81
C VAL A 113 1.15 6.93 -24.34
N PRO A 114 0.96 5.86 -25.13
CA PRO A 114 0.86 5.99 -26.58
C PRO A 114 -0.23 7.00 -26.95
N LEU A 115 0.05 7.90 -27.91
CA LEU A 115 -0.90 8.92 -28.36
C LEU A 115 -2.27 8.32 -28.76
N ALA A 116 -2.27 7.09 -29.25
CA ALA A 116 -3.49 6.34 -29.58
C ALA A 116 -4.43 6.12 -28.38
N ASP A 117 -3.88 5.83 -27.19
CA ASP A 117 -4.66 5.63 -25.97
C ASP A 117 -5.25 6.94 -25.46
N VAL A 118 -4.51 8.05 -25.57
CA VAL A 118 -5.01 9.39 -25.23
C VAL A 118 -6.19 9.76 -26.14
N ILE A 119 -6.05 9.53 -27.45
CA ILE A 119 -7.12 9.80 -28.42
C ILE A 119 -8.33 8.91 -28.16
N SER A 120 -8.13 7.63 -27.80
CA SER A 120 -9.24 6.72 -27.48
C SER A 120 -9.97 7.18 -26.21
N GLN A 121 -9.23 7.46 -25.14
CA GLN A 121 -9.80 7.91 -23.87
C GLN A 121 -10.58 9.23 -24.04
N LEU A 122 -10.03 10.17 -24.80
CA LEU A 122 -10.71 11.44 -25.09
C LEU A 122 -11.98 11.23 -25.92
N ARG A 123 -11.92 10.36 -26.93
CA ARG A 123 -13.08 10.01 -27.76
C ARG A 123 -14.19 9.38 -26.94
N ASP A 124 -13.84 8.44 -26.06
CA ASP A 124 -14.80 7.75 -25.20
C ASP A 124 -15.41 8.71 -24.17
N TYR A 125 -14.61 9.62 -23.63
CA TYR A 125 -15.07 10.69 -22.75
C TYR A 125 -16.07 11.63 -23.44
N ILE A 126 -15.73 12.12 -24.63
CA ILE A 126 -16.61 13.00 -25.42
C ILE A 126 -17.88 12.25 -25.78
N ARG A 127 -17.78 10.99 -26.24
CA ARG A 127 -18.94 10.18 -26.60
C ARG A 127 -19.87 9.97 -25.41
N SER A 128 -19.33 9.68 -24.23
CA SER A 128 -20.08 9.55 -22.98
C SER A 128 -20.78 10.85 -22.60
N LYS A 129 -20.06 11.99 -22.65
CA LYS A 129 -20.64 13.30 -22.31
C LYS A 129 -21.70 13.76 -23.30
N VAL A 130 -21.47 13.56 -24.60
CA VAL A 130 -22.45 13.85 -25.65
C VAL A 130 -23.66 12.94 -25.52
N PHE A 131 -23.48 11.65 -25.24
CA PHE A 131 -24.58 10.72 -24.98
C PHE A 131 -25.43 11.15 -23.78
N ILE A 132 -24.80 11.58 -22.68
CA ILE A 132 -25.51 12.11 -21.51
C ILE A 132 -26.29 13.38 -21.88
N LEU A 133 -25.68 14.30 -22.64
CA LEU A 133 -26.32 15.56 -23.04
C LEU A 133 -27.49 15.35 -24.01
N LEU A 134 -27.41 14.37 -24.91
CA LEU A 134 -28.45 14.07 -25.89
C LEU A 134 -29.61 13.24 -25.32
N ASN A 135 -29.44 12.58 -24.18
CA ASN A 135 -30.47 11.78 -23.50
C ASN A 135 -30.98 12.43 -22.20
N SER A 136 -30.76 13.74 -22.01
CA SER A 136 -31.26 14.52 -20.87
C SER A 136 -32.49 15.39 -21.20
N PHE A 137 -33.30 15.01 -22.20
CA PHE A 137 -34.62 15.60 -22.51
C PHE A 137 -35.68 14.50 -22.63
#